data_AF-A0A9X6NRJ0-F1
#
_entry.id   AF-A0A9X6NRJ0-F1
#
_cell.length_a   1.000
_cell.length_b   1.000
_cell.length_c   1.000
_cell.angle_alpha   90.00
_cell.angle_beta   90.00
_cell.angle_gamma   90.00
#
_symmetry.space_group_name_H-M   'P 1'
#
loop_
_entity.id
_entity.type
_entity.pdbx_description
1 polymer ?
#
loop_
_entity_poly.entity_id
_entity_poly.type
_entity_poly.pdbx_seq_one_letter_code
_entity_poly.pdbx_strand_id
1 'polypeptide(L)'
;MDLLAAISRDPMNVGVVLRLLQVWTLLGSDLGENHFDIQMPGSGVGMFDGCTSQWGLPLSVWGQQYGGVASRQDCFGLPQAIRAGCLFRFDWFMGADNPNVQFVKVKCPAELEARTQCVRQ
;
A
#
# COMPACT_ATOMS: atom_id res chain seq x y z
N MET A 1 -10.54 13.65 -6.20
CA MET A 1 -10.78 12.38 -5.51
C MET A 1 -11.60 12.53 -4.25
N ASP A 2 -12.28 11.45 -3.91
CA ASP A 2 -12.71 11.20 -2.56
C ASP A 2 -11.72 10.27 -1.88
N LEU A 3 -11.34 10.60 -0.65
CA LEU A 3 -10.55 9.72 0.19
C LEU A 3 -11.50 8.81 0.95
N LEU A 4 -11.17 7.54 1.14
CA LEU A 4 -11.83 6.70 2.13
C LEU A 4 -10.81 6.46 3.25
N ALA A 5 -11.13 6.92 4.46
CA ALA A 5 -10.36 6.61 5.65
C ALA A 5 -10.62 5.16 6.02
N ALA A 6 -9.65 4.27 5.82
CA ALA A 6 -9.74 2.88 6.27
C ALA A 6 -9.36 2.81 7.75
N ILE A 7 -10.31 2.38 8.56
CA ILE A 7 -10.13 2.03 9.98
C ILE A 7 -10.01 0.51 10.02
N SER A 8 -8.79 0.01 10.20
CA SER A 8 -8.59 -1.40 10.52
C SER A 8 -9.01 -1.64 11.96
N ARG A 9 -9.96 -2.54 12.19
CA ARG A 9 -10.21 -3.14 13.50
C ARG A 9 -9.50 -4.47 13.50
N ASP A 10 -8.37 -4.56 14.19
CA ASP A 10 -7.73 -5.84 14.47
C ASP A 10 -8.57 -6.59 15.52
N PRO A 11 -9.19 -7.74 15.20
CA PRO A 11 -9.92 -8.53 16.19
C PRO A 11 -9.00 -9.14 17.25
N MET A 12 -7.67 -9.10 17.11
CA MET A 12 -6.72 -9.67 18.06
C MET A 12 -6.03 -8.65 18.98
N ASN A 13 -6.27 -7.33 18.82
CA ASN A 13 -5.72 -6.32 19.72
C ASN A 13 -6.72 -5.18 19.98
N VAL A 14 -7.37 -5.23 21.14
CA VAL A 14 -8.44 -4.34 21.60
C VAL A 14 -7.98 -2.88 21.86
N GLY A 15 -6.90 -2.39 21.25
CA GLY A 15 -6.30 -1.09 21.58
C GLY A 15 -5.60 -0.31 20.46
N VAL A 16 -5.43 -0.87 19.25
CA VAL A 16 -4.73 -0.16 18.15
C VAL A 16 -5.70 0.11 17.00
N VAL A 17 -6.26 1.31 16.97
CA VAL A 17 -7.06 1.80 15.83
C VAL A 17 -6.09 2.38 14.81
N LEU A 18 -5.64 1.58 13.84
CA LEU A 18 -4.85 2.09 12.71
C LEU A 18 -5.79 2.88 11.78
N ARG A 19 -5.52 4.19 11.66
CA ARG A 19 -6.21 5.08 10.71
C ARG A 19 -5.30 5.30 9.51
N LEU A 20 -5.67 4.71 8.38
CA LEU A 20 -4.99 4.90 7.11
C LEU A 20 -5.81 5.85 6.22
N LEU A 21 -5.15 6.88 5.69
CA LEU A 21 -5.73 7.81 4.74
C LEU A 21 -5.16 7.50 3.36
N GLN A 22 -5.98 6.93 2.47
CA GLN A 22 -5.57 6.52 1.13
C GLN A 22 -6.27 7.33 0.05
N VAL A 23 -5.46 7.95 -0.81
CA VAL A 23 -5.93 8.53 -2.07
C VAL A 23 -6.03 7.42 -3.11
N TRP A 24 -7.17 7.35 -3.79
CA TRP A 24 -7.37 6.47 -4.93
C TRP A 24 -6.65 7.04 -6.15
N THR A 25 -5.59 6.37 -6.59
CA THR A 25 -4.85 6.75 -7.81
C THR A 25 -4.99 5.71 -8.92
N LEU A 26 -5.48 4.51 -8.62
CA LEU A 26 -5.60 3.37 -9.52
C LEU A 26 -6.93 2.65 -9.28
N LEU A 27 -7.46 2.01 -10.31
CA LEU A 27 -8.58 1.07 -10.22
C LEU A 27 -8.01 -0.35 -10.22
N GLY A 28 -8.32 -1.13 -9.19
CA GLY A 28 -8.11 -2.57 -9.18
C GLY A 28 -9.38 -3.27 -9.69
N SER A 29 -9.22 -4.44 -10.31
CA SER A 29 -10.35 -5.18 -10.90
C SER A 29 -10.34 -6.68 -10.58
N ASP A 30 -9.44 -7.15 -9.72
CA ASP A 30 -9.23 -8.58 -9.47
C ASP A 30 -9.86 -9.09 -8.16
N LEU A 31 -10.47 -8.20 -7.37
CA LEU A 31 -11.18 -8.54 -6.14
C LEU A 31 -12.68 -8.19 -6.23
N GLY A 32 -13.45 -8.65 -5.23
CA GLY A 32 -14.89 -8.38 -5.10
C GLY A 32 -15.22 -6.92 -4.82
N GLU A 33 -16.44 -6.63 -4.36
CA GLU A 33 -16.86 -5.24 -4.10
C GLU A 33 -16.09 -4.60 -2.92
N ASN A 34 -15.84 -3.28 -3.01
CA ASN A 34 -15.26 -2.45 -1.94
C ASN A 34 -13.87 -2.90 -1.43
N HIS A 35 -12.97 -3.29 -2.33
CA HIS A 35 -11.57 -3.57 -1.98
C HIS A 35 -10.67 -2.33 -2.12
N PHE A 36 -9.54 -2.36 -1.40
CA PHE A 36 -8.49 -1.35 -1.46
C PHE A 36 -7.14 -2.02 -1.68
N ASP A 37 -6.52 -1.73 -2.81
CA ASP A 37 -5.14 -2.12 -3.05
C ASP A 37 -4.23 -1.01 -2.53
N ILE A 38 -3.69 -1.21 -1.32
CA ILE A 38 -2.83 -0.23 -0.67
C ILE A 38 -1.44 -0.28 -1.33
N GLN A 39 -1.04 0.81 -2.01
CA GLN A 39 0.27 0.88 -2.65
C GLN A 39 1.40 0.93 -1.62
N MET A 40 2.07 -0.20 -1.41
CA MET A 40 3.27 -0.32 -0.59
C MET A 40 4.41 -0.91 -1.43
N PRO A 41 5.52 -0.19 -1.65
CA PRO A 41 6.67 -0.74 -2.36
C PRO A 41 7.09 -2.11 -1.82
N GLY A 42 7.29 -3.08 -2.71
CA GLY A 42 7.62 -4.45 -2.31
C GLY A 42 6.41 -5.31 -1.89
N SER A 43 5.17 -4.90 -2.15
CA SER A 43 3.95 -5.73 -1.92
C SER A 43 3.59 -6.67 -3.08
N GLY A 44 4.45 -6.77 -4.10
CA GLY A 44 4.23 -7.58 -5.30
C GLY A 44 3.83 -6.71 -6.49
N VAL A 45 4.29 -7.10 -7.68
CA VAL A 45 4.01 -6.40 -8.94
C VAL A 45 2.62 -6.74 -9.49
N GLY A 46 2.02 -7.84 -9.02
CA GLY A 46 0.72 -8.32 -9.46
C GLY A 46 0.72 -8.74 -10.93
N MET A 47 -0.38 -8.43 -11.64
CA MET A 47 -0.57 -8.80 -13.04
C MET A 47 0.36 -8.04 -13.99
N PHE A 48 0.79 -6.83 -13.64
CA PHE A 48 1.56 -5.94 -14.52
C PHE A 48 2.91 -5.58 -13.90
N ASP A 49 4.00 -6.07 -14.50
CA ASP A 49 5.34 -5.75 -14.05
C ASP A 49 5.95 -4.54 -14.78
N GLY A 50 5.75 -3.36 -14.20
CA GLY A 50 6.49 -2.15 -14.57
C GLY A 50 7.78 -1.93 -13.75
N CYS A 51 7.97 -2.68 -12.67
CA CYS A 51 9.06 -2.44 -11.72
C CYS A 51 10.40 -2.94 -12.25
N THR A 52 10.40 -4.12 -12.89
CA THR A 52 11.60 -4.68 -13.52
C THR A 52 12.13 -3.77 -14.63
N SER A 53 11.25 -3.20 -15.46
CA SER A 53 11.66 -2.29 -16.54
C SER A 53 12.09 -0.91 -16.02
N GLN A 54 11.41 -0.36 -15.02
CA GLN A 54 11.74 0.94 -14.46
C GLN A 54 13.10 0.95 -13.74
N TRP A 55 13.42 -0.12 -13.00
CA TRP A 55 14.60 -0.16 -12.13
C TRP A 55 15.71 -1.09 -12.63
N GLY A 56 15.48 -1.88 -13.68
CA GLY A 56 16.45 -2.82 -14.22
C GLY A 56 16.83 -3.95 -13.26
N LEU A 57 15.99 -4.22 -12.25
CA LEU A 57 16.21 -5.27 -11.25
C LEU A 57 15.36 -6.49 -11.57
N PRO A 58 15.88 -7.72 -11.40
CA PRO A 58 15.11 -8.93 -11.70
C PRO A 58 13.90 -9.07 -10.76
N LEU A 59 12.85 -9.72 -11.25
CA LEU A 59 11.61 -9.94 -10.49
C LEU A 59 11.85 -10.56 -9.10
N SER A 60 12.86 -11.41 -8.96
CA SER A 60 13.23 -12.04 -7.69
C SER A 60 13.57 -11.06 -6.56
N VAL A 61 14.04 -9.84 -6.87
CA VAL A 61 14.32 -8.78 -5.88
C VAL A 61 13.03 -8.22 -5.29
N TRP A 62 11.94 -8.25 -6.04
CA TRP A 62 10.63 -7.74 -5.63
C TRP A 62 9.83 -8.75 -4.79
N GLY A 63 10.35 -9.98 -4.66
CA GLY A 63 9.71 -11.08 -3.94
C GLY A 63 8.70 -11.83 -4.80
N GLN A 64 7.62 -12.30 -4.17
CA GLN A 64 6.56 -13.00 -4.88
C GLN A 64 5.79 -12.04 -5.80
N GLN A 65 5.33 -12.53 -6.95
CA GLN A 65 4.53 -11.73 -7.88
C GLN A 65 3.31 -11.11 -7.18
N TYR A 66 2.62 -11.90 -6.35
CA TYR A 66 1.57 -11.46 -5.45
C TYR A 66 2.05 -11.59 -4.01
N GLY A 67 2.00 -10.51 -3.23
CA GLY A 67 2.46 -10.48 -1.84
C GLY A 67 3.90 -9.99 -1.64
N GLY A 68 4.72 -9.97 -2.70
CA GLY A 68 6.00 -9.29 -2.72
C GLY A 68 7.04 -9.85 -1.76
N VAL A 69 7.82 -8.97 -1.15
CA VAL A 69 8.91 -9.34 -0.25
C VAL A 69 8.36 -9.97 1.05
N ALA A 70 9.09 -10.95 1.60
CA ALA A 70 8.62 -11.75 2.73
C ALA A 70 9.00 -11.17 4.10
N SER A 71 9.99 -10.30 4.15
CA SER A 71 10.49 -9.73 5.40
C SER A 71 10.90 -8.26 5.27
N ARG A 72 10.96 -7.59 6.43
CA ARG A 72 11.54 -6.24 6.54
C ARG A 72 12.96 -6.14 5.98
N GLN A 73 13.75 -7.21 6.13
CA GLN A 73 15.14 -7.24 5.67
C GLN A 73 15.23 -7.23 4.14
N ASP A 74 14.27 -7.84 3.46
CA ASP A 74 14.23 -7.90 2.00
C ASP A 74 14.01 -6.51 1.38
N CYS A 75 13.41 -5.56 2.12
CA CYS A 75 13.27 -4.16 1.68
C CYS A 75 14.63 -3.51 1.33
N PHE A 76 15.74 -3.98 1.89
CA PHE A 76 17.06 -3.43 1.59
C PHE A 76 17.58 -3.84 0.21
N GLY A 77 17.01 -4.88 -0.40
CA GLY A 77 17.26 -5.24 -1.80
C GLY A 77 16.56 -4.31 -2.80
N LEU A 78 15.55 -3.55 -2.36
CA LEU A 78 14.81 -2.62 -3.21
C LEU A 78 15.56 -1.27 -3.39
N PRO A 79 15.25 -0.53 -4.47
CA PRO A 79 15.79 0.81 -4.72
C PRO A 79 15.61 1.74 -3.51
N GLN A 80 16.64 2.52 -3.20
CA GLN A 80 16.64 3.41 -2.03
C GLN A 80 15.46 4.40 -2.04
N ALA A 81 15.07 4.88 -3.22
CA ALA A 81 13.99 5.85 -3.39
C ALA A 81 12.63 5.38 -2.87
N ILE A 82 12.37 4.07 -2.86
CA ILE A 82 11.07 3.48 -2.46
C ILE A 82 11.15 2.67 -1.16
N ARG A 83 12.36 2.49 -0.62
CA ARG A 83 12.62 1.65 0.56
C ARG A 83 11.81 2.07 1.79
N ALA A 84 11.64 3.38 2.00
CA ALA A 84 10.86 3.88 3.14
C ALA A 84 9.41 3.36 3.13
N GLY A 85 8.79 3.26 1.94
CA GLY A 85 7.45 2.70 1.79
C GLY A 85 7.41 1.19 2.03
N CYS A 86 8.46 0.46 1.65
CA CYS A 86 8.58 -0.97 1.98
C CYS A 86 8.72 -1.18 3.49
N LEU A 87 9.55 -0.38 4.16
CA LEU A 87 9.72 -0.47 5.61
C LEU A 87 8.43 -0.14 6.36
N PHE A 88 7.63 0.82 5.86
CA PHE A 88 6.31 1.12 6.42
C PHE A 88 5.40 -0.12 6.53
N ARG A 89 5.44 -1.04 5.55
CA ARG A 89 4.68 -2.30 5.55
C ARG A 89 4.96 -3.13 6.80
N PHE A 90 6.21 -3.17 7.25
CA PHE A 90 6.61 -4.01 8.38
C PHE A 90 6.66 -3.25 9.71
N ASP A 91 6.94 -1.95 9.68
CA ASP A 91 7.14 -1.13 10.89
C ASP A 91 5.81 -0.61 11.45
N TRP A 92 4.99 0.05 10.62
CA TRP A 92 3.71 0.62 11.07
C TRP A 92 2.54 -0.31 10.76
N PHE A 93 2.52 -0.91 9.56
CA PHE A 93 1.48 -1.83 9.14
C PHE A 93 1.67 -3.25 9.68
N MET A 94 2.77 -3.49 10.42
CA MET A 94 3.07 -4.73 11.16
C MET A 94 3.04 -6.01 10.31
N GLY A 95 3.25 -5.89 9.00
CA GLY A 95 3.18 -7.02 8.08
C GLY A 95 1.79 -7.65 7.96
N ALA A 96 0.72 -6.91 8.29
CA ALA A 96 -0.65 -7.41 8.19
C ALA A 96 -0.95 -7.95 6.78
N ASP A 97 -1.59 -9.12 6.71
CA ASP A 97 -1.95 -9.79 5.47
C ASP A 97 -3.44 -9.58 5.17
N ASN A 98 -3.72 -8.71 4.20
CA ASN A 98 -5.06 -8.39 3.70
C ASN A 98 -6.13 -8.19 4.80
N PRO A 99 -5.92 -7.25 5.76
CA PRO A 99 -6.84 -7.06 6.86
C PRO A 99 -8.18 -6.47 6.39
N ASN A 100 -9.27 -6.94 6.99
CA ASN A 100 -10.58 -6.29 6.84
C ASN A 100 -10.58 -4.89 7.48
N VAL A 101 -11.28 -3.95 6.86
CA VAL A 101 -11.39 -2.56 7.33
C VAL A 101 -12.81 -2.04 7.22
N GLN A 102 -13.16 -1.07 8.06
CA GLN A 102 -14.32 -0.20 7.86
C GLN A 102 -13.84 1.12 7.26
N PHE A 103 -14.59 1.71 6.34
CA PHE A 103 -14.15 2.96 5.72
C PHE A 103 -15.23 4.03 5.64
N VAL A 104 -14.80 5.29 5.63
CA VAL A 104 -15.66 6.46 5.45
C VAL A 104 -15.03 7.48 4.53
N LYS A 105 -15.85 8.12 3.70
CA LYS A 105 -15.39 9.14 2.76
C LYS A 105 -15.04 10.44 3.48
N VAL A 106 -13.86 11.01 3.24
CA VAL A 106 -13.40 12.27 3.87
C VAL A 106 -12.77 13.21 2.85
N LYS A 107 -12.62 14.49 3.23
CA LYS A 107 -11.83 15.46 2.47
C LYS A 107 -10.36 15.03 2.45
N CYS A 108 -9.70 15.11 1.29
CA CYS A 108 -8.29 14.80 1.17
C CYS A 108 -7.45 15.74 2.06
N PRO A 109 -6.54 15.20 2.89
CA PRO A 109 -5.54 16.01 3.58
C PRO A 109 -4.63 16.73 2.59
N ALA A 110 -4.20 17.94 2.96
CA ALA A 110 -3.34 18.78 2.13
C ALA A 110 -2.01 18.08 1.79
N GLU A 111 -1.50 17.24 2.69
CA GLU A 111 -0.28 16.46 2.49
C GLU A 111 -0.40 15.46 1.34
N LEU A 112 -1.58 14.87 1.14
CA LEU A 112 -1.82 13.91 0.05
C LEU A 112 -2.09 14.63 -1.27
N GLU A 113 -2.83 15.74 -1.24
CA GLU A 113 -3.03 16.60 -2.41
C GLU A 113 -1.70 17.20 -2.90
N ALA A 114 -0.83 17.66 -1.99
CA ALA A 114 0.48 18.21 -2.35
C ALA A 114 1.43 17.16 -2.94
N ARG A 115 1.30 15.88 -2.58
CA ARG A 115 2.11 14.80 -3.17
C ARG A 115 1.59 14.35 -4.54
N THR A 116 0.27 14.29 -4.70
CA THR A 116 -0.36 13.77 -5.91
C THR A 116 -0.66 14.85 -6.94
N GLN A 117 -0.68 16.13 -6.52
CA GLN A 117 -1.09 17.27 -7.33
C GLN A 117 -2.50 17.09 -7.91
N CYS A 118 -3.36 16.33 -7.24
CA CYS A 118 -4.70 16.00 -7.72
C CYS A 118 -5.76 16.32 -6.66
N VAL A 119 -6.65 17.24 -7.01
CA VAL A 119 -7.71 17.77 -6.14
C VAL A 119 -9.06 17.55 -6.82
N ARG A 120 -10.07 17.04 -6.09
CA ARG A 120 -11.44 16.98 -6.64
C ARG A 120 -12.04 18.38 -6.63
N GLN A 121 -12.64 18.79 -7.74
CA GLN A 121 -13.59 19.91 -7.75
C GLN A 121 -14.95 19.47 -7.20
#